data_AF-A0AAV3ZCH6-F1
#
_entry.id   AF-A0AAV3ZCH6-F1
#
_cell.length_a   1.000
_cell.length_b   1.000
_cell.length_c   1.000
_cell.angle_alpha   90.00
_cell.angle_beta   90.00
_cell.angle_gamma   90.00
#
_symmetry.space_group_name_H-M   'P 1'
#
loop_
_entity.id
_entity.type
_entity.pdbx_description
1 polymer ?
#
loop_
_entity_poly.entity_id
_entity_poly.type
_entity_poly.pdbx_seq_one_letter_code
_entity_poly.pdbx_strand_id
1 'polypeptide(L)'
;MVDRISTASHDEFRSAVKSVFQVPVNPFRDYYDLEQKRQGSTESTQDYLTALRSLMADCDFDGRENHHLAVRLVCGCFSHDTQKKLLALPKID
;
A
#
# COMPACT_ATOMS: atom_id res chain seq x y z
N MET A 1 -35.96 -6.25 -35.93
CA MET A 1 -35.27 -5.77 -34.71
C MET A 1 -35.03 -7.00 -33.85
N VAL A 2 -33.79 -7.47 -33.76
CA VAL A 2 -33.44 -8.57 -32.86
C VAL A 2 -32.76 -7.94 -31.67
N ASP A 3 -33.48 -7.86 -30.56
CA ASP A 3 -32.90 -7.48 -29.27
C ASP A 3 -31.84 -8.53 -28.92
N ARG A 4 -30.57 -8.12 -28.99
CA ARG A 4 -29.45 -8.89 -28.45
C ARG A 4 -29.54 -8.81 -26.93
N ILE A 5 -30.31 -9.71 -26.33
CA ILE A 5 -30.29 -9.93 -24.88
C ILE A 5 -28.86 -10.40 -24.57
N SER A 6 -28.09 -9.54 -23.91
CA SER A 6 -26.75 -9.85 -23.44
C SER A 6 -26.82 -11.07 -22.52
N THR A 7 -26.30 -12.21 -22.98
CA THR A 7 -26.23 -13.48 -22.24
C THR A 7 -25.07 -13.53 -21.24
N ALA A 8 -24.20 -12.51 -21.23
CA ALA A 8 -23.07 -12.49 -20.34
C ALA A 8 -23.55 -12.30 -18.90
N SER A 9 -23.32 -13.32 -18.07
CA SER A 9 -23.68 -13.26 -16.66
C SER A 9 -22.88 -12.18 -15.96
N HIS A 10 -23.43 -11.63 -14.88
CA HIS A 10 -22.75 -10.63 -14.04
C HIS A 10 -21.32 -11.08 -13.66
N ASP A 11 -21.11 -12.37 -13.42
CA ASP A 11 -19.81 -12.93 -13.05
C ASP A 11 -18.81 -12.96 -14.22
N GLU A 12 -19.31 -13.09 -15.45
CA GLU A 12 -18.51 -13.06 -16.67
C GLU A 12 -17.98 -11.63 -16.92
N PHE A 13 -18.84 -10.63 -16.79
CA PHE A 13 -18.45 -9.22 -16.86
C PHE A 13 -17.49 -8.85 -15.72
N ARG A 14 -17.75 -9.31 -14.50
CA ARG A 14 -16.88 -9.08 -13.34
C ARG A 14 -15.49 -9.69 -13.55
N SER A 15 -15.42 -10.89 -14.13
CA SER A 15 -14.16 -11.56 -14.45
C SER A 15 -13.41 -10.87 -15.57
N ALA A 16 -14.10 -10.43 -16.62
CA ALA A 16 -13.50 -9.65 -17.70
C ALA A 16 -12.92 -8.33 -17.18
N VAL A 17 -13.67 -7.60 -16.35
CA VAL A 17 -13.19 -6.38 -15.68
C VAL A 17 -11.95 -6.69 -14.84
N LYS A 18 -11.98 -7.73 -13.99
CA LYS A 18 -10.81 -8.15 -13.21
C LYS A 18 -9.60 -8.45 -14.10
N SER A 19 -9.77 -9.14 -15.23
CA SER A 19 -8.66 -9.48 -16.13
C SER A 19 -8.06 -8.27 -16.86
N VAL A 20 -8.87 -7.23 -17.13
CA VAL A 20 -8.40 -5.98 -17.74
C VAL A 20 -7.54 -5.18 -16.75
N PHE A 21 -7.86 -5.26 -15.45
CA PHE A 21 -7.16 -4.54 -14.39
C PHE A 21 -6.09 -5.37 -13.67
N GLN A 22 -6.06 -6.70 -13.84
CA GLN A 22 -4.95 -7.54 -13.40
C GLN A 22 -3.77 -7.34 -14.34
N VAL A 23 -3.16 -6.16 -14.25
CA VAL A 23 -1.75 -6.02 -14.57
C VAL A 23 -1.03 -6.98 -13.62
N PRO A 24 -0.15 -7.87 -14.08
CA PRO A 24 0.70 -8.66 -13.21
C PRO A 24 1.69 -7.70 -12.55
N VAL A 25 1.20 -6.94 -11.58
CA VAL A 25 2.03 -6.17 -10.67
C VAL A 25 2.75 -7.20 -9.83
N ASN A 26 4.07 -7.20 -9.89
CA ASN A 26 4.86 -8.11 -9.09
C ASN A 26 4.72 -7.66 -7.63
N PRO A 27 3.98 -8.40 -6.77
CA PRO A 27 3.74 -7.93 -5.41
C PRO A 27 5.06 -7.74 -4.65
N PHE A 28 6.08 -8.55 -4.94
CA PHE A 28 7.39 -8.39 -4.33
C PHE A 28 8.09 -7.08 -4.69
N ARG A 29 7.77 -6.50 -5.86
CA ARG A 29 8.33 -5.20 -6.27
C ARG A 29 7.76 -4.08 -5.40
N ASP A 30 6.45 -4.05 -5.18
CA ASP A 30 5.81 -3.01 -4.38
C ASP A 30 6.19 -3.14 -2.90
N TYR A 31 6.24 -4.38 -2.39
CA TYR A 31 6.77 -4.67 -1.06
C TYR A 31 8.23 -4.21 -0.93
N TYR A 32 9.06 -4.48 -1.94
CA TYR A 32 10.45 -4.03 -1.94
C TYR A 32 10.55 -2.50 -1.93
N ASP A 33 9.81 -1.81 -2.81
CA ASP A 33 9.84 -0.35 -2.92
C ASP A 33 9.32 0.30 -1.63
N LEU A 34 8.28 -0.26 -1.00
CA LEU A 34 7.82 0.12 0.34
C LEU A 34 8.93 -0.05 1.38
N GLU A 35 9.58 -1.21 1.44
CA GLU A 35 10.64 -1.50 2.41
C GLU A 35 11.90 -0.64 2.23
N GLN A 36 12.16 -0.15 1.02
CA GLN A 36 13.27 0.77 0.74
C GLN A 36 12.91 2.24 1.01
N LYS A 37 11.63 2.61 1.08
CA LYS A 37 11.23 4.00 1.27
C LYS A 37 11.68 4.55 2.63
N ARG A 38 12.59 5.52 2.59
CA ARG A 38 13.06 6.32 3.74
C ARG A 38 12.53 7.75 3.64
N GLN A 39 12.38 8.40 4.79
CA GLN A 39 12.06 9.81 4.87
C GLN A 39 13.29 10.63 4.45
N GLY A 40 13.11 11.58 3.52
CA GLY A 40 14.14 12.53 3.13
C GLY A 40 14.46 13.52 4.25
N SER A 41 15.68 14.07 4.25
CA SER A 41 16.13 15.04 5.27
C SER A 41 15.31 16.34 5.30
N THR A 42 14.68 16.70 4.18
CA THR A 42 13.80 17.85 4.03
C THR A 42 12.33 17.46 3.82
N GLU A 43 12.02 16.16 3.86
CA GLU A 43 10.66 15.64 3.65
C GLU A 43 9.85 15.79 4.94
N SER A 44 8.68 16.42 4.86
CA SER A 44 7.79 16.50 6.02
C SER A 44 7.26 15.12 6.39
N THR A 45 6.87 14.91 7.64
CA THR A 45 6.25 13.64 8.06
C THR A 45 4.96 13.34 7.29
N GLN A 46 4.21 14.38 6.91
CA GLN A 46 2.96 14.21 6.15
C GLN A 46 3.23 13.79 4.70
N ASP A 47 4.23 14.36 4.06
CA ASP A 47 4.63 13.96 2.70
C ASP A 47 5.15 12.52 2.70
N TYR A 48 5.95 12.18 3.71
CA TYR A 48 6.44 10.82 3.90
C TYR A 48 5.30 9.81 4.10
N LEU A 49 4.35 10.12 4.97
CA LEU A 49 3.16 9.30 5.20
C LEU A 49 2.34 9.12 3.91
N THR A 50 2.18 10.20 3.14
CA THR A 50 1.46 10.17 1.87
C THR A 50 2.17 9.26 0.87
N ALA A 51 3.49 9.37 0.75
CA ALA A 51 4.29 8.52 -0.13
C ALA A 51 4.19 7.03 0.26
N LEU A 52 4.21 6.70 1.56
CA LEU A 52 4.03 5.32 2.03
C LEU A 52 2.65 4.78 1.65
N ARG A 53 1.58 5.56 1.86
CA ARG A 53 0.22 5.15 1.49
C ARG A 53 0.07 4.91 -0.01
N SER A 54 0.72 5.73 -0.85
CA SER A 54 0.73 5.53 -2.29
C SER A 54 1.40 4.22 -2.70
N LEU A 55 2.52 3.84 -2.06
CA LEU A 55 3.21 2.56 -2.32
C LEU A 55 2.42 1.34 -1.82
N MET A 56 1.59 1.53 -0.79
CA MET A 56 0.77 0.49 -0.21
C MET A 56 -0.53 0.22 -0.99
N ALA A 57 -0.94 1.09 -1.91
CA ALA A 57 -2.24 1.02 -2.58
C ALA A 57 -2.45 -0.30 -3.36
N ASP A 58 -1.36 -0.87 -3.89
CA ASP A 58 -1.38 -2.07 -4.72
C ASP A 58 -0.89 -3.33 -3.98
N CYS A 59 -0.52 -3.19 -2.70
CA CYS A 59 -0.07 -4.31 -1.86
C CYS A 59 -1.25 -4.99 -1.16
N ASP A 60 -1.27 -6.32 -1.18
CA ASP A 60 -2.20 -7.12 -0.38
C ASP A 60 -1.57 -7.43 0.99
N PHE A 61 -2.10 -6.83 2.06
CA PHE A 61 -1.58 -6.97 3.44
C PHE A 61 -2.47 -7.84 4.35
N ASP A 62 -3.45 -8.55 3.80
CA ASP A 62 -4.39 -9.37 4.59
C ASP A 62 -5.06 -8.58 5.74
N GLY A 63 -5.44 -7.32 5.51
CA GLY A 63 -6.09 -6.47 6.53
C GLY A 63 -5.16 -5.91 7.60
N ARG A 64 -3.84 -5.97 7.40
CA ARG A 64 -2.81 -5.44 8.33
C ARG A 64 -2.14 -4.16 7.81
N GLU A 65 -2.79 -3.43 6.92
CA GLU A 65 -2.26 -2.23 6.26
C GLU A 65 -1.74 -1.23 7.31
N ASN A 66 -2.57 -0.87 8.30
CA ASN A 66 -2.19 0.11 9.31
C ASN A 66 -0.97 -0.34 10.15
N HIS A 67 -0.82 -1.65 10.37
CA HIS A 67 0.35 -2.19 11.07
C HIS A 67 1.61 -2.02 10.23
N HIS A 68 1.57 -2.39 8.94
CA HIS A 68 2.69 -2.21 8.02
C HIS A 68 3.05 -0.72 7.85
N LEU A 69 2.05 0.14 7.72
CA LEU A 69 2.24 1.58 7.62
C LEU A 69 2.94 2.13 8.87
N ALA A 70 2.50 1.75 10.07
CA ALA A 70 3.10 2.19 11.32
C ALA A 70 4.56 1.72 11.46
N VAL A 71 4.82 0.44 11.17
CA VAL A 71 6.20 -0.11 11.18
C VAL A 71 7.07 0.68 10.21
N ARG A 72 6.60 0.94 8.99
CA ARG A 72 7.38 1.63 7.97
C ARG A 72 7.62 3.09 8.31
N LEU A 73 6.63 3.77 8.90
CA LEU A 73 6.74 5.14 9.38
C LEU A 73 7.84 5.29 10.43
N VAL A 74 7.89 4.37 11.41
CA VAL A 74 8.89 4.39 12.49
C VAL A 74 10.27 3.96 11.98
N CYS A 75 10.35 2.86 11.23
CA CYS A 75 11.61 2.29 10.76
C CYS A 75 12.28 3.15 9.66
N GLY A 76 11.51 3.97 8.95
CA GLY A 76 12.03 4.79 7.86
C GLY A 76 12.09 6.29 8.15
N CYS A 77 11.65 6.78 9.31
CA CYS A 77 11.74 8.21 9.63
C CYS A 77 13.20 8.68 9.69
N PHE A 78 13.43 9.92 9.26
CA PHE A 78 14.78 10.49 9.12
C PHE A 78 15.45 10.72 10.48
N SER A 79 14.66 11.10 11.49
CA SER A 79 15.16 11.38 12.83
C SER A 79 15.44 10.08 13.60
N HIS A 80 16.71 9.72 13.71
CA HIS A 80 17.14 8.57 14.51
C HIS A 80 16.76 8.70 16.00
N ASP A 81 16.77 9.91 16.55
CA ASP A 81 16.37 10.13 17.94
C ASP A 81 14.87 9.92 18.15
N THR A 82 14.04 10.40 17.21
CA THR A 82 12.60 10.13 17.22
C THR A 82 12.33 8.64 17.07
N GLN A 83 13.01 7.98 16.14
CA GLN A 83 12.92 6.53 15.96
C GLN A 83 13.24 5.76 17.25
N LYS A 84 14.37 6.07 17.90
CA LYS A 84 14.76 5.44 19.17
C LYS A 84 13.71 5.63 20.26
N LYS A 85 13.17 6.84 20.41
CA LYS A 85 12.12 7.13 21.39
C LYS A 85 10.86 6.30 21.12
N LEU A 86 10.42 6.22 19.86
CA LEU A 86 9.24 5.44 19.47
C LEU A 86 9.44 3.94 19.68
N LEU A 87 10.60 3.40 19.33
CA LEU A 87 10.92 1.98 19.53
C LEU A 87 11.08 1.57 21.00
N ALA A 88 11.34 2.53 21.90
CA ALA A 88 11.41 2.30 23.34
C ALA A 88 10.03 2.31 24.01
N LEU A 89 8.97 2.72 23.31
CA LEU A 89 7.63 2.73 23.87
C LEU A 89 7.05 1.30 23.94
N PRO A 90 6.47 0.90 25.09
CA PRO A 90 5.82 -0.41 25.20
C PRO A 90 4.51 -0.48 24.42
N LYS A 91 3.89 0.68 24.12
CA LYS A 91 2.67 0.83 23.33
C LYS A 91 2.68 2.18 22.60
N ILE A 92 2.08 2.20 21.42
CA ILE A 92 1.77 3.42 20.66
C ILE A 92 0.24 3.52 20.69
N ASP A 93 -0.26 4.52 21.41
CA ASP A 93 -1.70 4.72 21.68
C ASP A 93 -2.44 5.29 20.46
#